data_AF-A0A7L4WEP8-F1
#
_entry.id   AF-A0A7L4WEP8-F1
#
_cell.length_a   1.000
_cell.length_b   1.000
_cell.length_c   1.000
_cell.angle_alpha   90.00
_cell.angle_beta   90.00
_cell.angle_gamma   90.00
#
_symmetry.space_group_name_H-M   'P 1'
#
loop_
_entity.id
_entity.type
_entity.pdbx_description
1 polymer ?
#
loop_
_entity_poly.entity_id
_entity_poly.type
_entity_poly.pdbx_seq_one_letter_code
_entity_poly.pdbx_strand_id
1 'polypeptide(L)'
;MSEIVEMEKIAAKQIKNTFLEIEEIKFLNNYSENKITGFTIVDVQVTTIYGKKSNFDISMSLNNNTNDKYSGSGENPKLQEGRTEGRVKIFYSNGNQEES
;
A
#
# COMPACT_ATOMS: atom_id res chain seq x y z
N MET A 1 -2.16 -5.29 16.09
CA MET A 1 -1.04 -4.37 15.73
C MET A 1 -0.07 -5.02 14.75
N SER A 2 0.27 -6.32 14.88
CA SER A 2 1.06 -7.04 13.87
C SER A 2 0.37 -7.11 12.50
N GLU A 3 -0.94 -7.38 12.48
CA GLU A 3 -1.70 -7.56 11.24
C GLU A 3 -1.79 -6.29 10.38
N ILE A 4 -1.93 -5.11 11.01
CA ILE A 4 -1.95 -3.82 10.29
C ILE A 4 -0.60 -3.60 9.59
N VAL A 5 0.50 -3.80 10.32
CA VAL A 5 1.85 -3.64 9.76
C VAL A 5 2.11 -4.63 8.63
N GLU A 6 1.55 -5.84 8.71
CA GLU A 6 1.62 -6.81 7.62
C GLU A 6 0.82 -6.35 6.38
N MET A 7 -0.38 -5.80 6.56
CA MET A 7 -1.14 -5.17 5.47
C MET A 7 -0.38 -3.99 4.85
N GLU A 8 0.21 -3.12 5.67
CA GLU A 8 1.02 -1.98 5.21
C GLU A 8 2.22 -2.45 4.37
N LYS A 9 2.91 -3.52 4.79
CA LYS A 9 4.03 -4.11 4.02
C LYS A 9 3.59 -4.59 2.64
N ILE A 10 2.48 -5.31 2.57
CA ILE A 10 1.93 -5.80 1.29
C ILE A 10 1.52 -4.63 0.40
N ALA A 11 0.82 -3.64 0.97
CA ALA A 11 0.41 -2.44 0.24
C ALA A 11 1.59 -1.61 -0.26
N ALA A 12 2.62 -1.40 0.57
CA ALA A 12 3.85 -0.70 0.19
C ALA A 12 4.53 -1.37 -1.01
N LYS A 13 4.57 -2.71 -1.03
CA LYS A 13 5.08 -3.47 -2.17
C LYS A 13 4.26 -3.26 -3.44
N GLN A 14 2.92 -3.24 -3.33
CA GLN A 14 2.04 -2.96 -4.47
C GLN A 14 2.20 -1.53 -5.00
N ILE A 15 2.34 -0.54 -4.12
CA ILE A 15 2.60 0.86 -4.48
C ILE A 15 3.93 0.98 -5.23
N LYS A 16 5.02 0.40 -4.69
CA LYS A 16 6.33 0.34 -5.36
C LYS A 16 6.26 -0.31 -6.75
N ASN A 17 5.38 -1.29 -6.92
CA ASN A 17 5.22 -2.00 -8.19
C ASN A 17 4.30 -1.25 -9.18
N THR A 18 3.60 -0.21 -8.75
CA THR A 18 2.64 0.51 -9.61
C THR A 18 3.21 1.85 -10.07
N PHE A 19 3.89 2.57 -9.18
CA PHE A 19 4.41 3.89 -9.47
C PHE A 19 5.93 3.84 -9.59
N LEU A 20 6.46 4.47 -10.65
CA LEU A 20 7.89 4.72 -10.78
C LEU A 20 8.28 5.95 -9.94
N GLU A 21 9.58 6.09 -9.65
CA GLU A 21 10.16 7.34 -9.13
C GLU A 21 9.61 7.78 -7.76
N ILE A 22 9.28 6.82 -6.89
CA ILE A 22 8.91 7.07 -5.50
C ILE A 22 10.16 7.23 -4.64
N GLU A 23 10.13 8.21 -3.74
CA GLU A 23 11.13 8.39 -2.66
C GLU A 23 10.58 7.89 -1.31
N GLU A 24 9.31 8.19 -0.98
CA GLU A 24 8.71 7.91 0.32
C GLU A 24 7.26 7.41 0.20
N ILE A 25 6.92 6.42 1.03
CA ILE A 25 5.54 5.97 1.29
C ILE A 25 5.28 6.14 2.79
N LYS A 26 4.19 6.82 3.13
CA LYS A 26 3.80 7.05 4.53
C LYS A 26 2.34 6.66 4.75
N PHE A 27 2.14 5.70 5.65
CA PHE A 27 0.82 5.36 6.17
C PHE A 27 0.45 6.35 7.26
N LEU A 28 -0.67 7.04 7.10
CA LEU A 28 -1.14 8.02 8.07
C LEU A 28 -1.94 7.32 9.17
N ASN A 29 -1.97 7.87 10.37
CA ASN A 29 -2.61 7.24 11.54
C ASN A 29 -4.16 7.29 11.50
N ASN A 30 -4.76 7.54 10.34
CA ASN A 30 -6.18 7.60 10.13
C ASN A 30 -6.66 6.25 9.58
N TYR A 31 -7.07 5.38 10.48
CA TYR A 31 -7.58 4.05 10.15
C TYR A 31 -9.09 3.99 10.35
N SER A 32 -9.80 3.40 9.40
CA SER A 32 -11.20 3.01 9.58
C SER A 32 -11.39 1.53 9.26
N GLU A 33 -12.08 0.82 10.14
CA GLU A 33 -12.34 -0.62 9.99
C GLU A 33 -13.82 -0.85 9.71
N ASN A 34 -14.12 -1.53 8.61
CA ASN A 34 -15.44 -2.06 8.36
C ASN A 34 -15.53 -3.48 8.96
N LYS A 35 -16.06 -3.55 10.18
CA LYS A 35 -16.22 -4.81 10.95
C LYS A 35 -17.07 -5.88 10.26
N ILE A 36 -17.95 -5.49 9.32
CA ILE A 36 -18.80 -6.44 8.58
C ILE A 36 -17.99 -7.16 7.50
N THR A 37 -17.10 -6.42 6.83
CA THR A 37 -16.35 -6.92 5.67
C THR A 37 -14.91 -7.33 5.98
N GLY A 38 -14.40 -6.97 7.16
CA GLY A 38 -13.01 -7.19 7.58
C GLY A 38 -12.00 -6.29 6.87
N PHE A 39 -12.46 -5.29 6.11
CA PHE A 39 -11.57 -4.33 5.46
C PHE A 39 -11.16 -3.21 6.40
N THR A 40 -9.90 -2.83 6.28
CA THR A 40 -9.29 -1.68 6.92
C THR A 40 -8.92 -0.66 5.86
N ILE A 41 -9.37 0.57 5.99
CA ILE A 41 -9.03 1.69 5.11
C ILE A 41 -8.01 2.57 5.82
N VAL A 42 -6.98 3.01 5.08
CA VAL A 42 -5.95 3.92 5.54
C VAL A 42 -5.64 4.98 4.49
N ASP A 43 -5.38 6.20 4.94
CA ASP A 43 -4.83 7.26 4.09
C ASP A 43 -3.32 7.04 3.88
N VAL A 44 -2.87 7.07 2.63
CA VAL A 44 -1.46 6.92 2.27
C VAL A 44 -0.97 8.16 1.56
N GLN A 45 0.19 8.67 1.98
CA GLN A 45 0.93 9.71 1.28
C GLN A 45 2.12 9.09 0.54
N VAL A 46 2.26 9.39 -0.74
CA VAL A 46 3.42 9.04 -1.55
C VAL A 46 4.15 10.32 -1.95
N THR A 47 5.47 10.35 -1.74
CA THR A 47 6.35 11.42 -2.21
C THR A 47 7.24 10.88 -3.33
N THR A 48 7.24 11.55 -4.48
CA THR A 48 8.12 11.24 -5.62
C THR A 48 9.52 11.81 -5.39
N ILE A 49 10.53 11.32 -6.12
CA ILE A 49 11.90 11.88 -6.14
C ILE A 49 11.97 13.37 -6.54
N TYR A 50 10.90 13.92 -7.12
CA TYR A 50 10.79 15.34 -7.48
C TYR A 50 10.13 16.19 -6.38
N GLY A 51 9.90 15.64 -5.19
CA GLY A 51 9.24 16.31 -4.08
C GLY A 51 7.72 16.54 -4.26
N LYS A 52 7.10 15.96 -5.29
CA LYS A 52 5.64 15.97 -5.45
C LYS A 52 5.00 14.94 -4.52
N LYS A 53 3.82 15.30 -3.99
CA LYS A 53 3.07 14.48 -3.04
C LYS A 53 1.71 14.12 -3.61
N SER A 54 1.31 12.86 -3.44
CA SER A 54 -0.05 12.38 -3.71
C SER A 54 -0.60 11.74 -2.45
N ASN A 55 -1.89 11.96 -2.16
CA ASN A 55 -2.60 11.30 -1.06
C ASN A 55 -3.76 10.50 -1.65
N PHE A 56 -3.94 9.28 -1.16
CA PHE A 56 -5.03 8.41 -1.57
C PHE A 56 -5.35 7.38 -0.49
N ASP A 57 -6.56 6.87 -0.52
CA ASP A 57 -7.03 5.88 0.45
C ASP A 57 -6.83 4.48 -0.11
N ILE A 58 -6.34 3.56 0.71
CA ILE A 58 -6.22 2.14 0.35
C ILE A 58 -7.12 1.33 1.27
N SER A 59 -7.96 0.50 0.67
CA SER A 59 -8.71 -0.54 1.40
C SER A 59 -7.91 -1.84 1.39
N MET A 60 -7.56 -2.32 2.57
CA MET A 60 -6.69 -3.48 2.79
C MET A 60 -7.42 -4.53 3.64
N SER A 61 -7.10 -5.80 3.39
CA SER A 61 -7.48 -6.91 4.26
C SER A 61 -6.42 -7.98 4.12
N LEU A 62 -6.04 -8.66 5.20
CA LEU A 62 -5.28 -9.90 5.11
C LEU A 62 -6.23 -10.97 4.55
N ASN A 63 -6.23 -11.12 3.22
CA ASN A 63 -6.98 -12.17 2.56
C ASN A 63 -6.04 -13.36 2.35
N ASN A 64 -6.26 -14.43 3.12
CA ASN A 64 -5.49 -15.67 3.04
C ASN A 64 -5.84 -16.48 1.78
N ASN A 65 -6.89 -16.05 1.06
CA ASN A 65 -7.36 -16.68 -0.16
C ASN A 65 -6.69 -16.00 -1.35
N THR A 66 -5.84 -16.75 -2.02
CA THR A 66 -4.86 -16.34 -3.03
C THR A 66 -5.43 -15.70 -4.31
N ASN A 67 -6.74 -15.48 -4.47
CA ASN A 67 -7.31 -15.16 -5.80
C ASN A 67 -8.44 -14.13 -5.93
N ASP A 68 -9.09 -13.59 -4.87
CA ASP A 68 -10.48 -13.17 -5.08
C ASP A 68 -10.85 -11.67 -5.05
N LYS A 69 -9.91 -10.71 -5.14
CA LYS A 69 -10.33 -9.28 -5.09
C LYS A 69 -9.59 -8.33 -6.05
N TYR A 70 -9.61 -8.65 -7.35
CA TYR A 70 -9.65 -7.58 -8.35
C TYR A 70 -11.10 -7.08 -8.42
N SER A 71 -11.36 -5.83 -8.02
CA SER A 71 -12.68 -5.21 -8.04
C SER A 71 -12.99 -4.46 -9.35
N GLY A 72 -12.22 -4.71 -10.41
CA GLY A 72 -12.50 -4.15 -11.73
C GLY A 72 -13.53 -4.98 -12.49
N SER A 73 -14.35 -4.33 -13.32
CA SER A 73 -15.34 -4.99 -14.18
C SER A 73 -14.75 -5.57 -15.48
N GLY A 74 -13.43 -5.48 -15.66
CA GLY A 74 -12.70 -6.00 -16.82
C GLY A 74 -12.04 -7.34 -16.56
N GLU A 75 -11.37 -7.89 -17.59
CA GLU A 75 -10.48 -9.04 -17.39
C GLU A 75 -9.44 -8.71 -16.31
N ASN A 76 -9.14 -9.69 -15.46
CA ASN A 76 -8.08 -9.55 -14.46
C ASN A 76 -6.81 -9.08 -15.14
N PRO A 77 -6.30 -7.87 -14.82
CA PRO A 77 -5.10 -7.36 -15.45
C PRO A 77 -3.97 -8.32 -15.12
N LYS A 78 -3.17 -8.68 -16.13
CA LYS A 78 -1.87 -9.27 -15.88
C LYS A 78 -1.03 -8.20 -15.19
N LEU A 79 -1.00 -8.26 -13.85
CA LEU A 79 -0.17 -7.38 -13.03
C LEU A 79 1.27 -7.59 -13.49
N GLN A 80 1.85 -6.58 -14.12
CA GLN A 80 3.28 -6.58 -14.39
C GLN A 80 3.99 -6.27 -13.08
N GLU A 81 5.10 -6.97 -12.80
CA GLU A 81 5.96 -6.60 -11.69
C GLU A 81 6.57 -5.22 -11.99
N GLY A 82 6.11 -4.18 -11.29
CA GLY A 82 6.85 -2.92 -11.32
C GLY A 82 8.19 -3.13 -10.64
N ARG A 83 9.25 -2.68 -11.31
CA ARG A 83 10.60 -2.65 -10.76
C ARG A 83 10.90 -1.22 -10.37
N THR A 84 10.65 -0.88 -9.11
CA THR A 84 11.26 0.32 -8.54
C THR A 84 12.71 -0.03 -8.20
N GLU A 85 13.65 0.48 -8.99
CA GLU A 85 15.10 0.25 -8.81
C GLU A 85 15.71 1.14 -7.71
N GLY A 86 14.99 2.16 -7.25
CA GLY A 86 15.41 3.07 -6.18
C GLY A 86 15.07 2.57 -4.77
N ARG A 87 15.87 2.98 -3.79
CA ARG A 87 15.54 2.78 -2.36
C ARG A 87 14.35 3.67 -2.01
N VAL A 88 13.29 3.07 -1.48
CA VAL A 88 12.09 3.77 -1.00
C VAL A 88 12.05 3.72 0.51
N LYS A 89 11.83 4.87 1.15
CA LYS A 89 11.59 4.97 2.59
C LYS A 89 10.12 4.68 2.88
N ILE A 90 9.87 3.77 3.80
CA ILE A 90 8.51 3.37 4.20
C ILE A 90 8.34 3.72 5.67
N PHE A 91 7.28 4.47 5.98
CA PHE A 91 6.89 4.84 7.35
C PHE A 91 5.58 4.13 7.70
N TYR A 92 5.68 3.17 8.61
CA TYR A 92 4.56 2.39 9.11
C TYR A 92 3.83 3.13 10.24
N SER A 93 2.55 2.83 10.43
CA SER A 93 1.71 3.47 11.46
C SER A 93 2.15 3.16 12.89
N ASN A 94 2.88 2.05 13.09
CA ASN A 94 3.47 1.72 14.38
C ASN A 94 4.76 2.50 14.70
N GLY A 95 5.19 3.41 13.81
CA GLY A 95 6.41 4.20 13.96
C GLY A 95 7.68 3.53 13.42
N ASN A 96 7.60 2.28 12.96
CA ASN A 96 8.74 1.62 12.32
C ASN A 96 9.04 2.23 10.95
N GLN A 97 10.29 2.10 10.55
CA GLN A 97 10.77 2.58 9.26
C GLN A 97 11.55 1.48 8.55
N GLU A 98 11.48 1.46 7.23
CA GLU A 98 12.19 0.51 6.37
C GLU A 98 12.70 1.23 5.12
N GLU A 99 13.91 0.87 4.67
CA GLU A 99 14.42 1.21 3.35
C GLU A 99 14.40 -0.05 2.48
N SER A 100 13.61 -0.04 1.40
CA SER A 100 13.46 -1.16 0.47
C SER A 100 13.84 -0.82 -0.95
#